data_AF-A0A5D2L8A9-F1
#
_entry.id   AF-A0A5D2L8A9-F1
#
_cell.length_a   1.000
_cell.length_b   1.000
_cell.length_c   1.000
_cell.angle_alpha   90.00
_cell.angle_beta   90.00
_cell.angle_gamma   90.00
#
_symmetry.space_group_name_H-M   'P 1'
#
loop_
_entity.id
_entity.type
_entity.pdbx_description
1 polymer ?
#
loop_
_entity_poly.entity_id
_entity_poly.type
_entity_poly.pdbx_seq_one_letter_code
_entity_poly.pdbx_strand_id
1 'polypeptide(L)'
;MESQTVKWKHYFLYLAFIYAILYFLHTNLLLNNRPIRIKKWPHLPLRFRHDGTFKILQVADMHFGSGLLSRCRDVLPSHFHYCSDLNTTRFLKTMIQLEKPDFVAFTGDNIFGPSTTDAAESLLSAFGPVMESGIPWAAVLGNHDQESSMTREELMSFISLMDYSLGMFLDIDGFGNYNLSVYGAPGSHLANSSVLNLFFLDSGDRETVQGVRTYGWIKESQLNWLRSASRELQVQNQEVKYVIKTQPVDASAALAFFHIPIPEVRQLYYQKLVGRFGEGVACSSVNSGVLKTLVSIKDVKAVFIGHDHTNDFCGNLEGIWFCYGGGFGYHGYGRIGLARRARVILAELRKGDKEWMGVERIKTWKRLDDENLSKIDEQVLWELSPSR
;
A
#
# COMPACT_ATOMS: atom_id res chain seq x y z
N MET A 1 69.76 -25.94 -31.74
CA MET A 1 69.54 -25.74 -30.29
C MET A 1 68.33 -24.84 -30.03
N GLU A 2 67.23 -25.00 -30.79
CA GLU A 2 66.09 -24.05 -30.84
C GLU A 2 64.73 -24.68 -30.47
N SER A 3 64.69 -25.98 -30.13
CA SER A 3 63.44 -26.72 -29.93
C SER A 3 62.93 -26.73 -28.48
N GLN A 4 63.80 -26.53 -27.48
CA GLN A 4 63.39 -26.58 -26.06
C GLN A 4 62.80 -25.27 -25.53
N THR A 5 63.22 -24.12 -26.07
CA THR A 5 62.77 -22.78 -25.62
C THR A 5 61.31 -22.48 -25.98
N VAL A 6 60.80 -23.06 -27.07
CA VAL A 6 59.39 -22.88 -27.51
C VAL A 6 58.43 -23.69 -26.62
N LYS A 7 58.83 -24.88 -26.18
CA LYS A 7 57.99 -25.74 -25.32
C LYS A 7 57.70 -25.11 -23.96
N TRP A 8 58.70 -24.49 -23.31
CA TRP A 8 58.51 -23.91 -21.98
C TRP A 8 57.54 -22.72 -21.97
N LYS A 9 57.54 -21.91 -23.05
CA LYS A 9 56.59 -20.81 -23.23
C LYS A 9 55.15 -21.30 -23.33
N HIS A 10 54.92 -22.44 -24.00
CA HIS A 10 53.58 -23.04 -24.11
C HIS A 10 53.12 -23.65 -22.79
N TYR A 11 54.02 -24.28 -22.02
CA TYR A 11 53.70 -24.75 -20.66
C TYR A 11 53.34 -23.60 -19.73
N PHE A 12 54.07 -22.47 -19.79
CA PHE A 12 53.77 -21.30 -18.98
C PHE A 12 52.41 -20.68 -19.33
N LEU A 13 52.10 -20.53 -20.62
CA LEU A 13 50.80 -20.03 -21.08
C LEU A 13 49.65 -20.96 -20.66
N TYR A 14 49.85 -22.28 -20.74
CA TYR A 14 48.85 -23.26 -20.32
C TYR A 14 48.62 -23.24 -18.81
N LEU A 15 49.68 -23.13 -18.01
CA LEU A 15 49.59 -22.95 -16.56
C LEU A 15 48.92 -21.64 -16.17
N ALA A 16 49.26 -20.54 -16.84
CA ALA A 16 48.61 -19.24 -16.62
C ALA A 16 47.12 -19.28 -16.99
N PHE A 17 46.75 -19.98 -18.05
CA PHE A 17 45.35 -20.17 -18.46
C PHE A 17 44.58 -21.03 -17.46
N ILE A 18 45.15 -22.15 -16.98
CA ILE A 18 44.56 -22.96 -15.91
C ILE A 18 44.41 -22.13 -14.63
N TYR A 19 45.44 -21.35 -14.26
CA TYR A 19 45.36 -20.49 -13.09
C TYR A 19 44.29 -19.41 -13.24
N ALA A 20 44.14 -18.79 -14.42
CA ALA A 20 43.09 -17.83 -14.71
C ALA A 20 41.69 -18.46 -14.63
N ILE A 21 41.52 -19.69 -15.14
CA ILE A 21 40.28 -20.45 -15.00
C ILE A 21 40.02 -20.77 -13.53
N LEU A 22 41.00 -21.30 -12.79
CA LEU A 22 40.85 -21.62 -11.39
C LEU A 22 40.58 -20.38 -10.54
N TYR A 23 41.20 -19.24 -10.84
CA TYR A 23 40.93 -17.95 -10.21
C TYR A 23 39.51 -17.48 -10.54
N PHE A 24 39.10 -17.51 -11.81
CA PHE A 24 37.75 -17.13 -12.23
C PHE A 24 36.68 -18.03 -11.61
N LEU A 25 36.93 -19.34 -11.54
CA LEU A 25 36.07 -20.31 -10.87
C LEU A 25 36.10 -20.06 -9.35
N HIS A 26 37.25 -19.77 -8.73
CA HIS A 26 37.31 -19.47 -7.30
C HIS A 26 36.57 -18.18 -6.94
N THR A 27 36.68 -17.12 -7.75
CA THR A 27 35.98 -15.85 -7.51
C THR A 27 34.50 -15.91 -7.82
N ASN A 28 34.06 -16.75 -8.77
CA ASN A 28 32.65 -16.82 -9.19
C ASN A 28 31.86 -18.05 -8.68
N LEU A 29 32.53 -19.17 -8.33
CA LEU A 29 31.92 -20.40 -7.79
C LEU A 29 32.16 -20.61 -6.29
N LEU A 30 33.00 -19.80 -5.62
CA LEU A 30 32.79 -19.64 -4.18
C LEU A 30 31.42 -19.00 -4.03
N LEU A 31 30.44 -19.82 -3.67
CA LEU A 31 29.19 -19.44 -3.04
C LEU A 31 29.51 -18.51 -1.87
N ASN A 32 29.64 -17.24 -2.23
CA ASN A 32 29.29 -16.06 -1.48
C ASN A 32 29.29 -16.26 0.03
N ASN A 33 30.34 -15.76 0.69
CA ASN A 33 30.19 -15.02 1.95
C ASN A 33 29.35 -13.74 1.72
N ARG A 34 28.24 -13.81 0.97
CA ARG A 34 27.27 -12.73 0.95
C ARG A 34 26.68 -12.73 2.35
N PRO A 35 26.79 -11.61 3.09
CA PRO A 35 26.14 -11.53 4.38
C PRO A 35 24.66 -11.87 4.16
N ILE A 36 24.15 -12.83 4.93
CA ILE A 36 22.73 -13.18 4.92
C ILE A 36 21.97 -11.89 5.11
N ARG A 37 21.21 -11.45 4.10
CA ARG A 37 20.38 -10.26 4.21
C ARG A 37 19.18 -10.63 5.06
N ILE A 38 19.22 -10.25 6.34
CA ILE A 38 18.09 -10.37 7.25
C ILE A 38 17.16 -9.20 6.98
N LYS A 39 15.87 -9.48 6.75
CA LYS A 39 14.81 -8.48 6.63
C LYS A 39 14.86 -7.53 7.83
N LYS A 40 14.92 -6.22 7.59
CA LYS A 40 14.78 -5.21 8.63
C LYS A 40 13.33 -5.10 9.05
N TRP A 41 13.09 -5.04 10.36
CA TRP A 41 11.75 -4.89 10.93
C TRP A 41 11.53 -3.46 11.43
N PRO A 42 10.31 -2.92 11.29
CA PRO A 42 10.00 -1.61 11.85
C PRO A 42 9.85 -1.71 13.37
N HIS A 43 9.85 -0.56 14.04
CA HIS A 43 9.51 -0.53 15.46
C HIS A 43 8.03 -0.89 15.64
N LEU A 44 7.77 -2.05 16.26
CA LEU A 44 6.43 -2.57 16.51
C LEU A 44 6.10 -2.53 18.01
N PRO A 45 4.80 -2.48 18.37
CA PRO A 45 3.65 -2.40 17.47
C PRO A 45 3.47 -1.03 16.82
N LEU A 46 2.71 -0.96 15.72
CA LEU A 46 2.19 0.31 15.22
C LEU A 46 1.40 0.98 16.35
N ARG A 47 1.58 2.29 16.55
CA ARG A 47 0.91 3.00 17.63
C ARG A 47 0.71 4.47 17.33
N PHE A 48 -0.29 5.04 17.98
CA PHE A 48 -0.46 6.47 18.06
C PHE A 48 0.74 7.12 18.75
N ARG A 49 1.10 8.32 18.29
CA ARG A 49 2.17 9.12 18.88
C ARG A 49 1.73 9.71 20.23
N HIS A 50 2.69 10.31 20.93
CA HIS A 50 2.45 11.01 22.20
C HIS A 50 1.44 12.17 22.08
N ASP A 51 1.36 12.78 20.89
CA ASP A 51 0.39 13.84 20.55
C ASP A 51 -1.02 13.30 20.24
N GLY A 52 -1.24 11.99 20.36
CA GLY A 52 -2.54 11.35 20.14
C GLY A 52 -2.89 11.16 18.66
N THR A 53 -1.93 11.31 17.73
CA THR A 53 -2.19 11.15 16.29
C THR A 53 -1.50 9.93 15.70
N PHE A 54 -2.09 9.41 14.62
CA PHE A 54 -1.50 8.39 13.75
C PHE A 54 -1.76 8.79 12.30
N LYS A 55 -0.69 9.04 11.54
CA LYS A 55 -0.75 9.53 10.17
C LYS A 55 -0.39 8.43 9.17
N ILE A 56 -1.27 8.20 8.20
CA ILE A 56 -1.06 7.27 7.09
C ILE A 56 -0.91 8.07 5.79
N LEU A 57 0.13 7.75 5.01
CA LEU A 57 0.23 8.18 3.61
C LEU A 57 -0.31 7.06 2.72
N GLN A 58 -1.40 7.33 1.99
CA GLN A 58 -1.90 6.44 0.95
C GLN A 58 -1.22 6.77 -0.38
N VAL A 59 -0.66 5.73 -1.00
CA VAL A 59 -0.06 5.78 -2.33
C VAL A 59 -0.84 4.81 -3.24
N ALA A 60 -1.53 5.34 -4.25
CA ALA A 60 -2.37 4.56 -5.14
C ALA A 60 -1.83 4.66 -6.58
N ASP A 61 -1.80 3.53 -7.30
CA ASP A 61 -1.56 3.54 -8.75
C ASP A 61 -0.19 4.15 -9.12
N MET A 62 0.88 3.61 -8.54
CA MET A 62 2.24 4.02 -8.89
C MET A 62 2.62 3.62 -10.32
N HIS A 63 2.11 2.47 -10.79
CA HIS A 63 2.40 1.93 -12.12
C HIS A 63 3.90 1.92 -12.43
N PHE A 64 4.74 1.63 -11.44
CA PHE A 64 6.18 1.69 -11.61
C PHE A 64 6.62 0.61 -12.61
N GLY A 65 7.36 0.98 -13.65
CA GLY A 65 7.98 0.06 -14.60
C GLY A 65 9.47 -0.07 -14.34
N SER A 66 10.27 0.00 -15.40
CA SER A 66 11.73 -0.09 -15.35
C SER A 66 12.46 1.24 -15.07
N GLY A 67 11.96 2.05 -14.12
CA GLY A 67 12.70 3.20 -13.61
C GLY A 67 12.96 4.27 -14.67
N LEU A 68 14.24 4.57 -14.94
CA LEU A 68 14.65 5.57 -15.93
C LEU A 68 14.14 5.26 -17.35
N LEU A 69 13.90 4.00 -17.68
CA LEU A 69 13.49 3.57 -19.02
C LEU A 69 11.98 3.73 -19.26
N SER A 70 11.18 3.76 -18.20
CA SER A 70 9.74 3.98 -18.28
C SER A 70 9.44 5.45 -18.52
N ARG A 71 8.78 5.75 -19.65
CA ARG A 71 8.36 7.13 -19.95
C ARG A 71 7.07 7.48 -19.21
N CYS A 72 6.95 8.73 -18.80
CA CYS A 72 5.70 9.22 -18.22
C CYS A 72 4.54 9.20 -19.22
N ARG A 73 3.32 9.11 -18.69
CA ARG A 73 2.07 9.27 -19.43
C ARG A 73 1.32 10.52 -18.98
N ASP A 74 0.60 11.11 -19.92
CA ASP A 74 -0.33 12.24 -19.70
C ASP A 74 0.29 13.45 -18.98
N VAL A 75 1.56 13.74 -19.30
CA VAL A 75 2.28 14.96 -18.88
C VAL A 75 2.25 16.02 -19.98
N LEU A 76 2.62 17.27 -19.63
CA LEU A 76 2.79 18.32 -20.63
C LEU A 76 3.81 17.90 -21.71
N PRO A 77 3.62 18.28 -22.99
CA PRO A 77 4.55 17.93 -24.07
C PRO A 77 6.01 18.32 -23.77
N SER A 78 6.21 19.45 -23.09
CA SER A 78 7.52 19.93 -22.66
C SER A 78 8.23 18.99 -21.67
N HIS A 79 7.49 18.15 -20.93
CA HIS A 79 8.03 17.27 -19.91
C HIS A 79 8.31 15.85 -20.43
N PHE A 80 7.73 15.48 -21.57
CA PHE A 80 7.72 14.11 -22.06
C PHE A 80 9.13 13.51 -22.28
N HIS A 81 10.09 14.34 -22.68
CA HIS A 81 11.43 13.88 -23.06
C HIS A 81 12.33 13.50 -21.87
N TYR A 82 12.07 14.02 -20.68
CA TYR A 82 12.92 13.80 -19.49
C TYR A 82 12.17 13.20 -18.31
N CYS A 83 10.85 13.01 -18.43
CA CYS A 83 10.04 12.44 -17.38
C CYS A 83 10.10 10.90 -17.42
N SER A 84 10.35 10.30 -16.26
CA SER A 84 10.33 8.84 -16.07
C SER A 84 9.75 8.41 -14.71
N ASP A 85 9.80 7.13 -14.38
CA ASP A 85 9.43 6.65 -13.04
C ASP A 85 10.25 7.31 -11.91
N LEU A 86 11.42 7.87 -12.22
CA LEU A 86 12.20 8.63 -11.25
C LEU A 86 11.46 9.87 -10.74
N ASN A 87 10.52 10.42 -11.51
CA ASN A 87 9.59 11.45 -11.03
C ASN A 87 8.68 10.89 -9.94
N THR A 88 8.13 9.67 -10.12
CA THR A 88 7.37 8.95 -9.10
C THR A 88 8.21 8.70 -7.85
N THR A 89 9.46 8.24 -8.01
CA THR A 89 10.41 8.04 -6.89
C THR A 89 10.64 9.34 -6.13
N ARG A 90 10.89 10.44 -6.85
CA ARG A 90 11.10 11.77 -6.25
C ARG A 90 9.85 12.23 -5.50
N PHE A 91 8.68 12.10 -6.10
CA PHE A 91 7.43 12.50 -5.47
C PHE A 91 7.18 11.72 -4.16
N LEU A 92 7.43 10.41 -4.13
CA LEU A 92 7.31 9.61 -2.90
C LEU A 92 8.30 10.05 -1.82
N LYS A 93 9.56 10.31 -2.17
CA LYS A 93 10.56 10.85 -1.24
C LYS A 93 10.10 12.20 -0.66
N THR A 94 9.61 13.10 -1.52
CA THR A 94 9.11 14.41 -1.12
C THR A 94 7.90 14.30 -0.20
N MET A 95 6.94 13.42 -0.51
CA MET A 95 5.76 13.18 0.32
C MET A 95 6.11 12.63 1.70
N ILE A 96 7.04 11.67 1.78
CA ILE A 96 7.52 11.13 3.05
C ILE A 96 8.18 12.23 3.90
N GLN A 97 9.02 13.07 3.29
CA GLN A 97 9.70 14.17 3.98
C GLN A 97 8.73 15.26 4.48
N LEU A 98 7.75 15.63 3.65
CA LEU A 98 6.78 16.68 3.95
C LEU A 98 5.79 16.22 5.02
N GLU A 99 5.16 15.07 4.82
CA GLU A 99 4.05 14.63 5.66
C GLU A 99 4.52 13.85 6.90
N LYS A 100 5.72 13.26 6.86
CA LYS A 100 6.28 12.45 7.96
C LYS A 100 5.26 11.44 8.49
N PRO A 101 4.76 10.53 7.62
CA PRO A 101 3.74 9.58 8.01
C PRO A 101 4.31 8.57 9.03
N ASP A 102 3.44 8.07 9.90
CA ASP A 102 3.75 6.97 10.81
C ASP A 102 3.66 5.61 10.10
N PHE A 103 2.94 5.57 8.97
CA PHE A 103 2.72 4.37 8.16
C PHE A 103 2.43 4.73 6.69
N VAL A 104 2.83 3.88 5.73
CA VAL A 104 2.49 4.03 4.30
C VAL A 104 1.64 2.86 3.83
N ALA A 105 0.48 3.16 3.23
CA ALA A 105 -0.42 2.17 2.65
C ALA A 105 -0.41 2.27 1.12
N PHE A 106 0.00 1.21 0.43
CA PHE A 106 -0.09 1.14 -1.03
C PHE A 106 -1.36 0.42 -1.46
N THR A 107 -2.20 1.08 -2.26
CA THR A 107 -3.55 0.59 -2.61
C THR A 107 -3.64 0.01 -4.02
N GLY A 108 -2.64 -0.77 -4.41
CA GLY A 108 -2.61 -1.53 -5.67
C GLY A 108 -2.03 -0.78 -6.86
N ASP A 109 -1.80 -1.54 -7.93
CA ASP A 109 -1.07 -1.15 -9.13
C ASP A 109 0.25 -0.46 -8.78
N ASN A 110 1.01 -1.16 -7.94
CA ASN A 110 2.32 -0.76 -7.45
C ASN A 110 3.33 -0.74 -8.61
N ILE A 111 3.29 -1.79 -9.44
CA ILE A 111 4.03 -1.88 -10.70
C ILE A 111 3.07 -1.94 -11.89
N PHE A 112 3.56 -1.54 -13.05
CA PHE A 112 2.83 -1.73 -14.30
C PHE A 112 3.43 -2.92 -15.04
N GLY A 113 2.83 -4.09 -14.85
CA GLY A 113 3.36 -5.36 -15.37
C GLY A 113 3.71 -5.34 -16.87
N PRO A 114 2.90 -4.73 -17.78
CA PRO A 114 3.18 -4.73 -19.21
C PRO A 114 4.42 -3.92 -19.60
N SER A 115 4.89 -3.01 -18.74
CA SER A 115 6.12 -2.22 -18.95
C SER A 115 7.24 -2.62 -17.97
N THR A 116 7.10 -3.78 -17.35
CA THR A 116 8.05 -4.35 -16.40
C THR A 116 8.61 -5.66 -16.96
N THR A 117 9.92 -5.73 -17.18
CA THR A 117 10.60 -6.97 -17.61
C THR A 117 10.87 -7.91 -16.44
N ASP A 118 11.21 -7.36 -15.28
CA ASP A 118 11.44 -8.09 -14.03
C ASP A 118 10.62 -7.43 -12.91
N ALA A 119 9.57 -8.12 -12.47
CA ALA A 119 8.67 -7.64 -11.43
C ALA A 119 9.39 -7.39 -10.10
N ALA A 120 10.39 -8.20 -9.74
CA ALA A 120 11.12 -8.05 -8.49
C ALA A 120 11.96 -6.75 -8.51
N GLU A 121 12.62 -6.45 -9.62
CA GLU A 121 13.39 -5.21 -9.80
C GLU A 121 12.49 -3.97 -9.73
N SER A 122 11.35 -4.01 -10.41
CA SER A 122 10.38 -2.90 -10.36
C SER A 122 9.80 -2.70 -8.96
N LEU A 123 9.45 -3.76 -8.23
CA LEU A 123 8.95 -3.63 -6.85
C LEU A 123 10.00 -3.07 -5.90
N LEU A 124 11.26 -3.53 -6.02
CA LEU A 124 12.37 -2.98 -5.23
C LEU A 124 12.56 -1.48 -5.50
N SER A 125 12.39 -1.05 -6.74
CA SER A 125 12.50 0.36 -7.14
C SER A 125 11.28 1.19 -6.69
N ALA A 126 10.08 0.64 -6.81
CA ALA A 126 8.83 1.28 -6.41
C ALA A 126 8.79 1.54 -4.90
N PHE A 127 9.13 0.52 -4.09
CA PHE A 127 9.11 0.63 -2.63
C PHE A 127 10.44 1.12 -2.03
N GLY A 128 11.48 1.29 -2.86
CA GLY A 128 12.79 1.79 -2.44
C GLY A 128 12.73 3.01 -1.52
N PRO A 129 11.99 4.09 -1.88
CA PRO A 129 11.86 5.27 -1.03
C PRO A 129 11.32 4.99 0.38
N VAL A 130 10.31 4.11 0.52
CA VAL A 130 9.73 3.82 1.84
C VAL A 130 10.65 2.91 2.65
N MET A 131 11.29 1.93 2.00
CA MET A 131 12.29 1.07 2.64
C MET A 131 13.49 1.89 3.15
N GLU A 132 13.99 2.83 2.35
CA GLU A 132 15.09 3.74 2.72
C GLU A 132 14.73 4.64 3.92
N SER A 133 13.45 5.01 4.04
CA SER A 133 12.96 5.87 5.13
C SER A 133 12.81 5.16 6.48
N GLY A 134 12.80 3.82 6.50
CA GLY A 134 12.56 3.03 7.71
C GLY A 134 11.13 3.07 8.26
N ILE A 135 10.18 3.64 7.49
CA ILE A 135 8.77 3.74 7.87
C ILE A 135 8.09 2.38 7.64
N PRO A 136 7.29 1.87 8.59
CA PRO A 136 6.49 0.67 8.36
C PRO A 136 5.48 0.89 7.23
N TRP A 137 5.30 -0.11 6.37
CA TRP A 137 4.41 -0.01 5.23
C TRP A 137 3.73 -1.33 4.91
N ALA A 138 2.61 -1.28 4.19
CA ALA A 138 1.95 -2.46 3.65
C ALA A 138 1.29 -2.15 2.30
N ALA A 139 1.00 -3.19 1.53
CA ALA A 139 0.46 -3.07 0.18
C ALA A 139 -0.63 -4.11 -0.08
N VAL A 140 -1.67 -3.70 -0.80
CA VAL A 140 -2.50 -4.62 -1.60
C VAL A 140 -2.03 -4.60 -3.05
N LEU A 141 -2.39 -5.63 -3.79
CA LEU A 141 -2.17 -5.70 -5.22
C LEU A 141 -3.37 -5.17 -6.00
N GLY A 142 -3.08 -4.61 -7.17
CA GLY A 142 -4.07 -4.25 -8.18
C GLY A 142 -4.11 -5.24 -9.34
N ASN A 143 -4.83 -4.88 -10.39
CA ASN A 143 -5.01 -5.71 -11.58
C ASN A 143 -3.81 -5.65 -12.54
N HIS A 144 -2.95 -4.64 -12.44
CA HIS A 144 -1.76 -4.50 -13.29
C HIS A 144 -0.49 -5.11 -12.69
N ASP A 145 -0.49 -5.43 -11.40
CA ASP A 145 0.71 -5.92 -10.71
C ASP A 145 1.20 -7.28 -11.25
N GLN A 146 0.27 -8.18 -11.58
CA GLN A 146 0.56 -9.58 -11.98
C GLN A 146 0.70 -9.80 -13.49
N GLU A 147 0.97 -8.76 -14.26
CA GLU A 147 1.06 -8.81 -15.73
C GLU A 147 2.51 -8.95 -16.25
N SER A 148 3.46 -9.30 -15.38
CA SER A 148 4.90 -9.43 -15.69
C SER A 148 5.44 -10.83 -15.34
N SER A 149 6.66 -10.93 -14.78
CA SER A 149 7.41 -12.17 -14.55
C SER A 149 7.02 -12.94 -13.29
N MET A 150 6.13 -12.40 -12.45
CA MET A 150 5.74 -12.99 -11.17
C MET A 150 4.21 -13.07 -11.07
N THR A 151 3.73 -14.17 -10.52
CA THR A 151 2.32 -14.38 -10.16
C THR A 151 1.92 -13.52 -8.96
N ARG A 152 0.60 -13.39 -8.72
CA ARG A 152 0.04 -12.67 -7.56
C ARG A 152 0.61 -13.15 -6.22
N GLU A 153 0.74 -14.48 -6.07
CA GLU A 153 1.29 -15.13 -4.89
C GLU A 153 2.76 -14.79 -4.70
N GLU A 154 3.55 -14.91 -5.77
CA GLU A 154 4.98 -14.61 -5.74
C GLU A 154 5.22 -13.13 -5.43
N LEU A 155 4.42 -12.22 -6.00
CA LEU A 155 4.49 -10.78 -5.72
C LEU A 155 4.24 -10.49 -4.25
N MET A 156 3.15 -11.00 -3.66
CA MET A 156 2.88 -10.78 -2.24
C MET A 156 3.88 -11.46 -1.32
N SER A 157 4.34 -12.66 -1.69
CA SER A 157 5.41 -13.35 -0.97
C SER A 157 6.68 -12.50 -0.95
N PHE A 158 7.07 -11.93 -2.10
CA PHE A 158 8.23 -11.07 -2.21
C PHE A 158 8.06 -9.75 -1.43
N ILE A 159 6.91 -9.09 -1.55
CA ILE A 159 6.55 -7.88 -0.78
C ILE A 159 6.62 -8.14 0.72
N SER A 160 6.16 -9.29 1.21
CA SER A 160 6.18 -9.63 2.63
C SER A 160 7.61 -9.78 3.19
N LEU A 161 8.59 -10.06 2.32
CA LEU A 161 10.00 -10.24 2.69
C LEU A 161 10.82 -8.95 2.61
N MET A 162 10.25 -7.85 2.08
CA MET A 162 10.94 -6.57 1.94
C MET A 162 11.14 -5.85 3.28
N ASP A 163 12.20 -5.06 3.38
CA ASP A 163 12.53 -4.29 4.59
C ASP A 163 11.35 -3.41 5.01
N TYR A 164 11.02 -3.46 6.31
CA TYR A 164 9.94 -2.70 6.95
C TYR A 164 8.51 -3.02 6.47
N SER A 165 8.33 -3.96 5.54
CA SER A 165 7.02 -4.42 5.09
C SER A 165 6.28 -5.18 6.20
N LEU A 166 5.03 -4.83 6.41
CA LEU A 166 4.06 -5.52 7.26
C LEU A 166 3.05 -6.34 6.45
N GLY A 167 3.26 -6.48 5.14
CA GLY A 167 2.41 -7.31 4.29
C GLY A 167 2.44 -8.77 4.72
N MET A 168 1.27 -9.40 4.74
CA MET A 168 1.09 -10.82 5.06
C MET A 168 0.19 -11.47 4.02
N PHE A 169 0.09 -12.79 4.07
CA PHE A 169 -0.90 -13.53 3.29
C PHE A 169 -1.60 -14.54 4.20
N LEU A 170 -2.85 -14.85 3.85
CA LEU A 170 -3.70 -15.82 4.52
C LEU A 170 -4.12 -16.86 3.50
N ASP A 171 -4.41 -18.08 3.96
CA ASP A 171 -4.93 -19.16 3.11
C ASP A 171 -6.44 -19.00 2.87
N ILE A 172 -6.79 -17.95 2.11
CA ILE A 172 -8.14 -17.60 1.64
C ILE A 172 -8.05 -17.07 0.21
N ASP A 173 -9.17 -16.74 -0.44
CA ASP A 173 -9.13 -16.19 -1.80
C ASP A 173 -8.28 -14.92 -1.90
N GLY A 174 -7.40 -14.88 -2.90
CA GLY A 174 -6.49 -13.77 -3.15
C GLY A 174 -5.28 -13.73 -2.22
N PHE A 175 -4.36 -12.81 -2.50
CA PHE A 175 -3.10 -12.63 -1.77
C PHE A 175 -2.99 -11.19 -1.27
N GLY A 176 -2.55 -11.02 -0.02
CA GLY A 176 -2.51 -9.71 0.63
C GLY A 176 -3.76 -9.35 1.44
N ASN A 177 -4.44 -10.37 1.98
CA ASN A 177 -5.50 -10.21 2.96
C ASN A 177 -4.92 -10.24 4.37
N TYR A 178 -5.04 -9.16 5.15
CA TYR A 178 -4.51 -9.12 6.52
C TYR A 178 -5.06 -7.92 7.32
N ASN A 179 -4.95 -8.01 8.65
CA ASN A 179 -5.27 -6.91 9.57
C ASN A 179 -4.00 -6.43 10.28
N LEU A 180 -3.81 -5.11 10.35
CA LEU A 180 -2.78 -4.49 11.18
C LEU A 180 -3.43 -3.71 12.33
N SER A 181 -3.06 -4.06 13.56
CA SER A 181 -3.50 -3.38 14.78
C SER A 181 -2.62 -2.17 15.08
N VAL A 182 -3.25 -1.01 15.33
CA VAL A 182 -2.60 0.22 15.78
C VAL A 182 -2.98 0.47 17.23
N TYR A 183 -1.96 0.53 18.07
CA TYR A 183 -2.07 0.57 19.53
C TYR A 183 -2.19 2.00 20.06
N GLY A 184 -2.73 2.15 21.26
CA GLY A 184 -2.85 3.46 21.91
C GLY A 184 -1.51 4.19 22.11
N ALA A 185 -1.63 5.49 22.40
CA ALA A 185 -0.47 6.35 22.64
C ALA A 185 0.31 5.93 23.91
N PRO A 186 1.64 6.13 23.95
CA PRO A 186 2.43 5.88 25.15
C PRO A 186 1.87 6.60 26.39
N GLY A 187 1.83 5.91 27.52
CA GLY A 187 1.33 6.44 28.79
C GLY A 187 -0.19 6.45 28.96
N SER A 188 -0.97 6.00 27.97
CA SER A 188 -2.41 5.69 28.11
C SER A 188 -2.61 4.25 28.59
N HIS A 189 -3.72 3.97 29.29
CA HIS A 189 -4.15 2.60 29.57
C HIS A 189 -4.37 1.75 28.29
N LEU A 190 -4.62 2.39 27.14
CA LEU A 190 -4.74 1.72 25.84
C LEU A 190 -3.39 1.53 25.14
N ALA A 191 -2.26 1.88 25.75
CA ALA A 191 -0.94 1.78 25.13
C ALA A 191 -0.59 0.35 24.65
N ASN A 192 -1.19 -0.66 25.29
CA ASN A 192 -1.04 -2.09 24.99
C ASN A 192 -2.31 -2.72 24.40
N SER A 193 -3.25 -1.89 23.90
CA SER A 193 -4.50 -2.34 23.29
C SER A 193 -4.65 -1.76 21.87
N SER A 194 -5.22 -2.54 20.96
CA SER A 194 -5.54 -2.08 19.60
C SER A 194 -6.72 -1.09 19.63
N VAL A 195 -6.50 0.13 19.17
CA VAL A 195 -7.53 1.19 19.15
C VAL A 195 -7.97 1.56 17.73
N LEU A 196 -7.18 1.20 16.72
CA LEU A 196 -7.49 1.35 15.30
C LEU A 196 -7.01 0.10 14.54
N ASN A 197 -7.84 -0.44 13.66
CA ASN A 197 -7.47 -1.58 12.80
C ASN A 197 -7.40 -1.17 11.34
N LEU A 198 -6.45 -1.74 10.60
CA LEU A 198 -6.23 -1.50 9.18
C LEU A 198 -6.41 -2.83 8.43
N PHE A 199 -7.56 -2.99 7.79
CA PHE A 199 -7.87 -4.16 6.98
C PHE A 199 -7.39 -3.97 5.54
N PHE A 200 -6.55 -4.88 5.06
CA PHE A 200 -6.10 -4.94 3.67
C PHE A 200 -6.81 -6.13 3.02
N LEU A 201 -7.45 -5.90 1.87
CA LEU A 201 -8.17 -6.92 1.13
C LEU A 201 -7.73 -6.97 -0.33
N ASP A 202 -7.52 -8.18 -0.82
CA ASP A 202 -7.27 -8.41 -2.24
C ASP A 202 -8.56 -8.32 -3.04
N SER A 203 -8.73 -7.28 -3.85
CA SER A 203 -9.89 -7.13 -4.73
C SER A 203 -9.78 -7.91 -6.05
N GLY A 204 -8.69 -8.66 -6.26
CA GLY A 204 -8.44 -9.46 -7.46
C GLY A 204 -7.88 -8.66 -8.64
N ASP A 205 -7.88 -9.31 -9.80
CA ASP A 205 -7.42 -8.76 -11.10
C ASP A 205 -8.61 -8.63 -12.08
N ARG A 206 -8.75 -9.59 -13.00
CA ARG A 206 -9.78 -9.65 -14.02
C ARG A 206 -10.29 -11.07 -14.13
N GLU A 207 -11.59 -11.21 -14.35
CA GLU A 207 -12.27 -12.50 -14.40
C GLU A 207 -13.29 -12.54 -15.53
N THR A 208 -13.84 -13.73 -15.77
CA THR A 208 -14.93 -13.93 -16.74
C THR A 208 -16.13 -14.53 -16.02
N VAL A 209 -17.27 -13.83 -16.08
CA VAL A 209 -18.53 -14.26 -15.46
C VAL A 209 -19.56 -14.44 -16.57
N GLN A 210 -20.09 -15.66 -16.69
CA GLN A 210 -21.06 -16.01 -17.74
C GLN A 210 -20.58 -15.64 -19.16
N GLY A 211 -19.28 -15.82 -19.44
CA GLY A 211 -18.66 -15.50 -20.73
C GLY A 211 -18.35 -14.01 -20.95
N VAL A 212 -18.64 -13.12 -20.00
CA VAL A 212 -18.35 -11.69 -20.07
C VAL A 212 -17.15 -11.35 -19.19
N ARG A 213 -16.15 -10.69 -19.77
CA ARG A 213 -14.98 -10.19 -19.03
C ARG A 213 -15.39 -9.08 -18.05
N THR A 214 -14.85 -9.13 -16.85
CA THR A 214 -15.08 -8.17 -15.76
C THR A 214 -13.81 -8.00 -14.93
N TYR A 215 -13.78 -7.03 -14.03
CA TYR A 215 -12.80 -6.96 -12.97
C TYR A 215 -13.06 -8.00 -11.88
N GLY A 216 -12.01 -8.35 -11.15
CA GLY A 216 -12.05 -9.15 -9.92
C GLY A 216 -12.89 -8.48 -8.83
N TRP A 217 -13.19 -9.24 -7.78
CA TRP A 217 -13.93 -8.74 -6.63
C TRP A 217 -13.51 -9.49 -5.36
N ILE A 218 -13.74 -8.87 -4.20
CA ILE A 218 -13.54 -9.48 -2.89
C ILE A 218 -14.53 -10.64 -2.73
N LYS A 219 -14.00 -11.85 -2.52
CA LYS A 219 -14.73 -13.12 -2.45
C LYS A 219 -15.35 -13.37 -1.08
N GLU A 220 -16.25 -14.35 -1.01
CA GLU A 220 -16.98 -14.67 0.23
C GLU A 220 -16.06 -15.18 1.34
N SER A 221 -14.97 -15.89 1.03
CA SER A 221 -13.99 -16.32 2.05
C SER A 221 -13.34 -15.13 2.76
N GLN A 222 -13.00 -14.07 2.00
CA GLN A 222 -12.45 -12.82 2.51
C GLN A 222 -13.48 -12.05 3.34
N LEU A 223 -14.75 -12.02 2.91
CA LEU A 223 -15.83 -11.40 3.70
C LEU A 223 -16.10 -12.15 5.01
N ASN A 224 -16.06 -13.48 4.99
CA ASN A 224 -16.18 -14.29 6.20
C ASN A 224 -15.00 -14.08 7.15
N TRP A 225 -13.79 -14.04 6.62
CA TRP A 225 -12.61 -13.68 7.41
C TRP A 225 -12.76 -12.30 8.05
N LEU A 226 -13.19 -11.27 7.29
CA LEU A 226 -13.38 -9.92 7.79
C LEU A 226 -14.41 -9.86 8.93
N ARG A 227 -15.54 -10.57 8.81
CA ARG A 227 -16.55 -10.67 9.87
C ARG A 227 -15.99 -11.32 11.13
N SER A 228 -15.23 -12.40 10.98
CA SER A 228 -14.58 -13.10 12.10
C SER A 228 -13.53 -12.23 12.79
N ALA A 229 -12.64 -11.60 12.01
CA ALA A 229 -11.61 -10.70 12.53
C ALA A 229 -12.22 -9.50 13.29
N SER A 230 -13.24 -8.85 12.73
CA SER A 230 -13.98 -7.79 13.43
C SER A 230 -14.58 -8.29 14.74
N ARG A 231 -15.21 -9.48 14.75
CA ARG A 231 -15.81 -10.05 15.97
C ARG A 231 -14.77 -10.33 17.05
N GLU A 232 -13.62 -10.90 16.69
CA GLU A 232 -12.53 -11.17 17.63
C GLU A 232 -12.00 -9.88 18.27
N LEU A 233 -11.80 -8.83 17.46
CA LEU A 233 -11.38 -7.51 17.94
C LEU A 233 -12.42 -6.90 18.89
N GLN A 234 -13.71 -7.05 18.59
CA GLN A 234 -14.79 -6.58 19.47
C GLN A 234 -14.77 -7.29 20.83
N VAL A 235 -14.51 -8.60 20.87
CA VAL A 235 -14.38 -9.38 22.12
C VAL A 235 -13.17 -8.92 22.92
N GLN A 236 -11.99 -8.80 22.29
CA GLN A 236 -10.77 -8.32 22.95
C GLN A 236 -10.97 -6.93 23.57
N ASN A 237 -11.66 -6.04 22.85
CA ASN A 237 -12.00 -4.72 23.37
C ASN A 237 -12.97 -4.77 24.56
N GLN A 238 -13.90 -5.72 24.60
CA GLN A 238 -14.81 -5.90 25.74
C GLN A 238 -14.08 -6.40 26.99
N GLU A 239 -13.09 -7.29 26.83
CA GLU A 239 -12.26 -7.74 27.95
C GLU A 239 -11.45 -6.59 28.56
N VAL A 240 -10.84 -5.76 27.72
CA VAL A 240 -10.13 -4.54 28.17
C VAL A 240 -11.04 -3.60 28.96
N LYS A 241 -12.31 -3.42 28.52
CA LYS A 241 -13.30 -2.62 29.27
C LYS A 241 -13.55 -3.16 30.67
N TYR A 242 -13.69 -4.48 30.82
CA TYR A 242 -13.98 -5.11 32.09
C TYR A 242 -12.86 -4.86 33.11
N VAL A 243 -11.60 -4.86 32.64
CA VAL A 243 -10.41 -4.63 33.49
C VAL A 243 -10.29 -3.16 33.92
N ILE A 244 -10.58 -2.21 33.03
CA ILE A 244 -10.21 -0.80 33.24
C ILE A 244 -11.33 0.03 33.91
N LYS A 245 -12.57 -0.50 34.00
CA LYS A 245 -13.74 0.18 34.62
C LYS A 245 -13.95 1.63 34.15
N THR A 246 -13.50 1.97 32.94
CA THR A 246 -13.71 3.28 32.32
C THR A 246 -14.99 3.29 31.49
N GLN A 247 -15.54 4.48 31.27
CA GLN A 247 -16.66 4.72 30.34
C GLN A 247 -16.42 4.03 28.98
N PRO A 248 -17.48 3.66 28.24
CA PRO A 248 -17.38 2.79 27.07
C PRO A 248 -16.29 3.28 26.12
N VAL A 249 -15.25 2.47 25.95
CA VAL A 249 -14.38 2.59 24.78
C VAL A 249 -15.27 2.19 23.60
N ASP A 250 -15.75 3.18 22.85
CA ASP A 250 -16.53 2.93 21.64
C ASP A 250 -15.73 2.02 20.70
N ALA A 251 -16.44 1.13 19.98
CA ALA A 251 -15.84 0.05 19.19
C ALA A 251 -14.64 0.57 18.36
N SER A 252 -13.47 -0.11 18.45
CA SER A 252 -12.25 0.31 17.73
C SER A 252 -12.59 0.60 16.28
N ALA A 253 -12.32 1.84 15.86
CA ALA A 253 -12.51 2.23 14.48
C ALA A 253 -11.62 1.36 13.59
N ALA A 254 -12.08 1.07 12.39
CA ALA A 254 -11.29 0.38 11.38
C ALA A 254 -11.29 1.17 10.08
N LEU A 255 -10.21 0.97 9.31
CA LEU A 255 -10.06 1.43 7.94
C LEU A 255 -9.86 0.23 7.05
N ALA A 256 -10.42 0.25 5.84
CA ALA A 256 -10.17 -0.78 4.84
C ALA A 256 -9.40 -0.23 3.64
N PHE A 257 -8.54 -1.06 3.06
CA PHE A 257 -7.70 -0.75 1.92
C PHE A 257 -7.83 -1.88 0.90
N PHE A 258 -8.26 -1.56 -0.32
CA PHE A 258 -8.30 -2.48 -1.45
C PHE A 258 -8.19 -1.69 -2.75
N HIS A 259 -7.92 -2.34 -3.88
CA HIS A 259 -7.60 -1.63 -5.10
C HIS A 259 -8.84 -1.30 -5.95
N ILE A 260 -9.55 -2.33 -6.41
CA ILE A 260 -10.69 -2.21 -7.34
C ILE A 260 -11.93 -1.77 -6.55
N PRO A 261 -12.64 -0.70 -6.97
CA PRO A 261 -13.86 -0.24 -6.31
C PRO A 261 -14.95 -1.30 -6.30
N ILE A 262 -15.91 -1.16 -5.39
CA ILE A 262 -17.12 -2.00 -5.37
C ILE A 262 -18.22 -1.39 -6.28
N PRO A 263 -19.18 -2.19 -6.79
CA PRO A 263 -20.24 -1.70 -7.68
C PRO A 263 -21.01 -0.49 -7.18
N GLU A 264 -21.25 -0.40 -5.88
CA GLU A 264 -22.01 0.68 -5.25
C GLU A 264 -21.31 2.04 -5.33
N VAL A 265 -19.99 2.09 -5.52
CA VAL A 265 -19.23 3.36 -5.68
C VAL A 265 -19.73 4.16 -6.89
N ARG A 266 -20.30 3.50 -7.92
CA ARG A 266 -20.95 4.19 -9.05
C ARG A 266 -22.07 5.14 -8.62
N GLN A 267 -22.77 4.83 -7.52
CA GLN A 267 -23.88 5.64 -7.03
C GLN A 267 -23.42 7.01 -6.53
N LEU A 268 -22.15 7.15 -6.15
CA LEU A 268 -21.57 8.41 -5.66
C LEU A 268 -21.52 9.49 -6.74
N TYR A 269 -21.65 9.13 -8.02
CA TYR A 269 -21.76 10.10 -9.12
C TYR A 269 -22.92 11.10 -8.91
N TYR A 270 -24.01 10.66 -8.27
CA TYR A 270 -25.20 11.49 -8.02
C TYR A 270 -25.23 12.10 -6.61
N GLN A 271 -24.16 11.96 -5.84
CA GLN A 271 -24.12 12.36 -4.44
C GLN A 271 -23.16 13.53 -4.20
N LYS A 272 -23.28 14.14 -3.01
CA LYS A 272 -22.30 15.12 -2.56
C LYS A 272 -20.98 14.41 -2.26
N LEU A 273 -19.94 14.86 -2.93
CA LEU A 273 -18.57 14.36 -2.80
C LEU A 273 -17.60 15.51 -2.49
N VAL A 274 -16.43 15.16 -1.98
CA VAL A 274 -15.31 16.11 -1.81
C VAL A 274 -14.12 15.58 -2.60
N GLY A 275 -13.65 16.37 -3.57
CA GLY A 275 -12.66 15.97 -4.57
C GLY A 275 -13.27 15.84 -5.96
N ARG A 276 -12.58 15.11 -6.85
CA ARG A 276 -12.92 15.02 -8.27
C ARG A 276 -13.35 13.61 -8.65
N PHE A 277 -14.54 13.51 -9.24
CA PHE A 277 -15.00 12.35 -10.02
C PHE A 277 -14.59 12.57 -11.48
N GLY A 278 -13.39 12.12 -11.85
CA GLY A 278 -12.78 12.37 -13.14
C GLY A 278 -13.21 11.40 -14.24
N GLU A 279 -13.54 10.16 -13.88
CA GLU A 279 -13.89 9.08 -14.82
C GLU A 279 -14.89 8.09 -14.23
N GLY A 280 -15.51 7.29 -15.10
CA GLY A 280 -16.45 6.25 -14.68
C GLY A 280 -15.79 5.21 -13.79
N VAL A 281 -16.50 4.77 -12.75
CA VAL A 281 -16.00 3.77 -11.80
C VAL A 281 -15.89 2.40 -12.50
N ALA A 282 -14.64 1.96 -12.69
CA ALA A 282 -14.32 0.67 -13.26
C ALA A 282 -14.28 -0.39 -12.15
N CYS A 283 -15.31 -1.22 -12.06
CA CYS A 283 -15.41 -2.27 -11.06
C CYS A 283 -16.04 -3.53 -11.64
N SER A 284 -16.07 -4.59 -10.83
CA SER A 284 -16.72 -5.84 -11.20
C SER A 284 -18.20 -5.67 -11.56
N SER A 285 -18.71 -6.55 -12.42
CA SER A 285 -20.13 -6.78 -12.63
C SER A 285 -20.77 -7.59 -11.49
N VAL A 286 -19.96 -8.25 -10.67
CA VAL A 286 -20.41 -9.02 -9.51
C VAL A 286 -20.42 -8.14 -8.27
N ASN A 287 -21.57 -8.09 -7.60
CA ASN A 287 -21.67 -7.53 -6.26
C ASN A 287 -21.65 -8.67 -5.23
N SER A 288 -20.54 -8.84 -4.52
CA SER A 288 -20.40 -9.86 -3.47
C SER A 288 -20.94 -9.43 -2.10
N GLY A 289 -21.51 -8.24 -1.96
CA GLY A 289 -22.03 -7.74 -0.69
C GLY A 289 -20.95 -7.15 0.22
N VAL A 290 -19.91 -6.54 -0.34
CA VAL A 290 -18.86 -5.85 0.42
C VAL A 290 -19.45 -4.71 1.25
N LEU A 291 -20.20 -3.78 0.64
CA LEU A 291 -20.80 -2.65 1.38
C LEU A 291 -21.68 -3.15 2.53
N LYS A 292 -22.58 -4.09 2.24
CA LYS A 292 -23.44 -4.72 3.24
C LYS A 292 -22.63 -5.33 4.39
N THR A 293 -21.53 -6.01 4.07
CA THR A 293 -20.65 -6.60 5.09
C THR A 293 -20.02 -5.51 5.96
N LEU A 294 -19.45 -4.47 5.36
CA LEU A 294 -18.82 -3.36 6.09
C LEU A 294 -19.83 -2.62 6.99
N VAL A 295 -21.04 -2.36 6.50
CA VAL A 295 -22.13 -1.75 7.28
C VAL A 295 -22.52 -2.65 8.46
N SER A 296 -22.57 -3.97 8.25
CA SER A 296 -22.97 -4.92 9.29
C SER A 296 -21.96 -5.03 10.44
N ILE A 297 -20.66 -4.94 10.16
CA ILE A 297 -19.60 -5.07 11.17
C ILE A 297 -19.40 -3.77 11.98
N LYS A 298 -19.82 -2.62 11.44
CA LYS A 298 -19.90 -1.29 12.09
C LYS A 298 -18.58 -0.66 12.53
N ASP A 299 -17.47 -1.38 12.54
CA ASP A 299 -16.15 -0.88 12.94
C ASP A 299 -15.48 -0.06 11.82
N VAL A 300 -15.60 -0.49 10.56
CA VAL A 300 -15.03 0.19 9.40
C VAL A 300 -15.72 1.53 9.13
N LYS A 301 -14.94 2.63 9.18
CA LYS A 301 -15.44 4.00 9.00
C LYS A 301 -15.14 4.56 7.62
N ALA A 302 -14.02 4.15 7.03
CA ALA A 302 -13.62 4.57 5.71
C ALA A 302 -12.85 3.46 4.98
N VAL A 303 -12.95 3.52 3.66
CA VAL A 303 -12.35 2.62 2.69
C VAL A 303 -11.50 3.46 1.74
N PHE A 304 -10.26 3.04 1.51
CA PHE A 304 -9.31 3.73 0.65
C PHE A 304 -8.95 2.85 -0.55
N ILE A 305 -9.18 3.39 -1.75
CA ILE A 305 -9.10 2.67 -3.03
C ILE A 305 -8.23 3.39 -4.07
N GLY A 306 -7.84 2.66 -5.13
CA GLY A 306 -7.07 3.15 -6.29
C GLY A 306 -7.83 2.92 -7.59
N HIS A 307 -7.15 2.37 -8.62
CA HIS A 307 -7.68 1.86 -9.88
C HIS A 307 -8.12 2.91 -10.90
N ASP A 308 -9.00 3.85 -10.50
CA ASP A 308 -9.48 4.92 -11.37
C ASP A 308 -8.65 6.20 -11.14
N HIS A 309 -7.57 6.40 -11.90
CA HIS A 309 -6.49 7.35 -11.56
C HIS A 309 -6.91 8.82 -11.54
N THR A 310 -7.97 9.18 -12.26
CA THR A 310 -8.49 10.54 -12.34
C THR A 310 -9.59 10.80 -11.32
N ASN A 311 -10.06 9.76 -10.62
CA ASN A 311 -10.89 9.88 -9.44
C ASN A 311 -10.02 10.12 -8.21
N ASP A 312 -10.37 11.11 -7.40
CA ASP A 312 -9.70 11.40 -6.12
C ASP A 312 -10.69 11.88 -5.05
N PHE A 313 -11.97 11.58 -5.25
CA PHE A 313 -13.04 11.99 -4.36
C PHE A 313 -13.15 11.08 -3.13
N CYS A 314 -13.77 11.62 -2.08
CA CYS A 314 -14.42 10.85 -1.02
C CYS A 314 -15.94 11.04 -1.11
N GLY A 315 -16.69 9.96 -0.95
CA GLY A 315 -18.15 9.98 -0.85
C GLY A 315 -18.67 8.98 0.17
N ASN A 316 -19.83 9.25 0.76
CA ASN A 316 -20.40 8.42 1.83
C ASN A 316 -21.47 7.47 1.26
N LEU A 317 -21.31 6.17 1.50
CA LEU A 317 -22.29 5.14 1.21
C LEU A 317 -22.71 4.49 2.54
N GLU A 318 -23.97 4.66 2.93
CA GLU A 318 -24.56 4.04 4.12
C GLU A 318 -23.72 4.23 5.42
N GLY A 319 -23.14 5.42 5.60
CA GLY A 319 -22.33 5.75 6.77
C GLY A 319 -20.85 5.40 6.64
N ILE A 320 -20.41 4.83 5.52
CA ILE A 320 -19.01 4.46 5.23
C ILE A 320 -18.46 5.36 4.14
N TRP A 321 -17.29 5.93 4.36
CA TRP A 321 -16.62 6.76 3.35
C TRP A 321 -15.80 5.91 2.39
N PHE A 322 -15.98 6.10 1.09
CA PHE A 322 -15.15 5.52 0.04
C PHE A 322 -14.31 6.63 -0.58
N CYS A 323 -13.00 6.50 -0.50
CA CYS A 323 -12.03 7.52 -0.85
C CYS A 323 -11.02 7.00 -1.87
N TYR A 324 -11.01 7.56 -3.07
CA TYR A 324 -9.94 7.32 -4.04
C TYR A 324 -8.64 8.04 -3.63
N GLY A 325 -7.50 7.38 -3.81
CA GLY A 325 -6.19 7.97 -3.59
C GLY A 325 -5.80 8.98 -4.68
N GLY A 326 -6.30 8.77 -5.91
CA GLY A 326 -5.86 9.46 -7.12
C GLY A 326 -4.54 8.89 -7.65
N GLY A 327 -4.30 9.06 -8.95
CA GLY A 327 -3.12 8.52 -9.61
C GLY A 327 -1.82 9.15 -9.11
N PHE A 328 -1.02 8.37 -8.39
CA PHE A 328 0.27 8.78 -7.85
C PHE A 328 1.38 8.73 -8.90
N GLY A 329 1.40 7.65 -9.68
CA GLY A 329 2.48 7.32 -10.61
C GLY A 329 2.51 8.16 -11.87
N TYR A 330 3.71 8.53 -12.31
CA TYR A 330 3.89 9.24 -13.58
C TYR A 330 3.81 8.33 -14.81
N HIS A 331 4.06 7.03 -14.68
CA HIS A 331 3.92 6.06 -15.78
C HIS A 331 2.48 5.53 -15.93
N GLY A 332 1.69 5.58 -14.86
CA GLY A 332 0.24 5.30 -14.92
C GLY A 332 -0.49 6.36 -15.75
N TYR A 333 -1.63 6.00 -16.32
CA TYR A 333 -2.44 6.98 -17.06
C TYR A 333 -2.92 8.12 -16.14
N GLY A 334 -3.30 9.23 -16.73
CA GLY A 334 -3.77 10.43 -16.03
C GLY A 334 -4.48 11.36 -17.01
N ARG A 335 -4.35 12.67 -16.77
CA ARG A 335 -4.79 13.70 -17.71
C ARG A 335 -3.79 14.84 -17.74
N ILE A 336 -3.49 15.33 -18.93
CA ILE A 336 -2.66 16.53 -19.10
C ILE A 336 -3.30 17.68 -18.31
N GLY A 337 -2.50 18.36 -17.49
CA GLY A 337 -2.96 19.45 -16.62
C GLY A 337 -3.57 18.99 -15.28
N LEU A 338 -3.63 17.69 -15.02
CA LEU A 338 -4.04 17.14 -13.73
C LEU A 338 -2.81 16.63 -12.97
N ALA A 339 -2.42 17.33 -11.90
CA ALA A 339 -1.24 16.99 -11.09
C ALA A 339 -1.36 15.59 -10.48
N ARG A 340 -0.24 14.85 -10.38
CA ARG A 340 -0.18 13.62 -9.58
C ARG A 340 -0.44 13.94 -8.11
N ARG A 341 -0.89 12.96 -7.32
CA ARG A 341 -1.24 13.23 -5.91
C ARG A 341 -1.15 12.01 -5.03
N ALA A 342 -1.05 12.27 -3.74
CA ALA A 342 -1.24 11.29 -2.69
C ALA A 342 -2.29 11.76 -1.70
N ARG A 343 -2.93 10.81 -1.04
CA ARG A 343 -3.88 11.07 0.04
C ARG A 343 -3.19 10.86 1.38
N VAL A 344 -3.46 11.76 2.32
CA VAL A 344 -3.05 11.62 3.71
C VAL A 344 -4.28 11.36 4.56
N ILE A 345 -4.14 10.45 5.51
CA ILE A 345 -5.18 10.07 6.47
C ILE A 345 -4.61 10.33 7.85
N LEU A 346 -5.39 11.01 8.70
CA LEU A 346 -5.00 11.33 10.07
C LEU A 346 -6.08 10.82 11.02
N ALA A 347 -5.72 9.85 11.85
CA ALA A 347 -6.54 9.44 12.98
C ALA A 347 -6.07 10.20 14.23
N GLU A 348 -7.03 10.68 15.02
CA GLU A 348 -6.80 11.43 16.26
C GLU A 348 -7.52 10.73 17.42
N LEU A 349 -6.81 10.48 18.52
CA LEU A 349 -7.38 9.98 19.76
C LEU A 349 -8.11 11.11 20.50
N ARG A 350 -9.16 10.75 21.24
CA ARG A 350 -9.82 11.69 22.16
C ARG A 350 -8.92 11.94 23.35
N LYS A 351 -8.72 13.21 23.72
CA LYS A 351 -8.06 13.58 24.98
C LYS A 351 -9.08 13.56 26.13
N GLY A 352 -8.92 12.64 27.08
CA GLY A 352 -9.65 12.67 28.34
C GLY A 352 -8.93 13.53 29.39
N ASP A 353 -9.53 13.66 30.57
CA ASP A 353 -9.03 14.52 31.66
C ASP A 353 -7.59 14.21 32.10
N LYS A 354 -7.17 12.93 32.00
CA LYS A 354 -5.87 12.46 32.49
C LYS A 354 -5.03 11.74 31.43
N GLU A 355 -5.62 11.30 30.33
CA GLU A 355 -4.94 10.43 29.36
C GLU A 355 -5.63 10.40 27.99
N TRP A 356 -5.01 9.71 27.03
CA TRP A 356 -5.60 9.43 25.72
C TRP A 356 -6.61 8.29 25.81
N MET A 357 -7.74 8.44 25.13
CA MET A 357 -8.80 7.44 25.01
C MET A 357 -8.80 6.83 23.59
N GLY A 358 -9.91 6.22 23.17
CA GLY A 358 -10.07 5.68 21.81
C GLY A 358 -10.06 6.77 20.71
N VAL A 359 -10.12 6.31 19.46
CA VAL A 359 -10.16 7.19 18.27
C VAL A 359 -11.39 8.10 18.34
N GLU A 360 -11.16 9.40 18.24
CA GLU A 360 -12.21 10.42 18.18
C GLU A 360 -12.55 10.78 16.75
N ARG A 361 -11.52 10.90 15.91
CA ARG A 361 -11.68 11.55 14.62
C ARG A 361 -10.75 10.99 13.57
N ILE A 362 -11.26 10.91 12.34
CA ILE A 362 -10.51 10.50 11.15
C ILE A 362 -10.68 11.60 10.11
N LYS A 363 -9.57 12.20 9.70
CA LYS A 363 -9.48 13.25 8.66
C LYS A 363 -8.72 12.74 7.45
N THR A 364 -8.95 13.40 6.32
CA THR A 364 -8.14 13.19 5.13
C THR A 364 -7.95 14.48 4.35
N TRP A 365 -6.85 14.58 3.62
CA TRP A 365 -6.58 15.59 2.60
C TRP A 365 -5.72 14.98 1.50
N LYS A 366 -5.52 15.71 0.41
CA LYS A 366 -4.56 15.33 -0.64
C LYS A 366 -3.42 16.33 -0.73
N ARG A 367 -2.28 15.85 -1.22
CA ARG A 367 -1.13 16.67 -1.63
C ARG A 367 -0.90 16.45 -3.12
N LEU A 368 -0.81 17.55 -3.86
CA LEU A 368 -0.52 17.52 -5.29
C LEU A 368 0.99 17.50 -5.52
N ASP A 369 1.46 16.87 -6.59
CA ASP A 369 2.81 17.08 -7.13
C ASP A 369 2.81 18.32 -8.05
N ASP A 370 2.55 19.47 -7.43
CA ASP A 370 2.71 20.80 -8.01
C ASP A 370 3.87 21.54 -7.33
N GLU A 371 4.17 22.75 -7.78
CA GLU A 371 5.32 23.53 -7.29
C GLU A 371 5.30 23.74 -5.76
N ASN A 372 4.11 23.78 -5.14
CA ASN A 372 3.92 24.10 -3.72
C ASN A 372 3.50 22.90 -2.86
N LEU A 373 3.41 21.70 -3.46
CA LEU A 373 2.83 20.53 -2.83
C LEU A 373 1.47 20.83 -2.18
N SER A 374 0.59 21.47 -2.95
CA SER A 374 -0.66 22.06 -2.47
C SER A 374 -1.48 21.07 -1.66
N LYS A 375 -1.91 21.49 -0.46
CA LYS A 375 -2.89 20.76 0.35
C LYS A 375 -4.29 21.11 -0.13
N ILE A 376 -5.07 20.11 -0.53
CA ILE A 376 -6.44 20.30 -1.00
C ILE A 376 -7.41 19.34 -0.32
N ASP A 377 -8.70 19.70 -0.36
CA ASP A 377 -9.82 18.82 -0.01
C ASP A 377 -9.73 18.20 1.39
N GLU A 378 -9.26 18.99 2.36
CA GLU A 378 -9.26 18.59 3.77
C GLU A 378 -10.70 18.41 4.27
N GLN A 379 -10.98 17.25 4.84
CA GLN A 379 -12.30 16.89 5.33
C GLN A 379 -12.22 15.91 6.51
N VAL A 380 -13.28 15.91 7.33
CA VAL A 380 -13.51 14.91 8.38
C VAL A 380 -14.36 13.79 7.78
N LEU A 381 -13.85 12.55 7.81
CA LEU A 381 -14.59 11.37 7.39
C LEU A 381 -15.44 10.84 8.54
N TRP A 382 -14.87 10.77 9.73
CA TRP A 382 -15.58 10.24 10.87
C TRP A 382 -15.21 11.00 12.13
N GLU A 383 -16.20 11.27 12.96
CA GLU A 383 -16.03 11.87 14.28
C GLU A 383 -16.98 11.15 15.25
N LEU A 384 -16.45 10.77 16.40
CA LEU A 384 -17.20 10.14 17.46
C LEU A 384 -18.24 11.13 17.97
N SER A 385 -19.52 10.84 17.73
CA SER A 385 -20.59 11.67 18.25
C SER A 385 -20.70 11.46 19.76
N PRO A 386 -20.69 12.52 20.60
CA PRO A 386 -20.98 12.37 22.00
C PRO A 386 -22.39 11.80 22.14
N SER A 387 -22.53 10.71 22.90
CA SER A 387 -23.83 10.15 23.25
C SER A 387 -24.69 11.28 23.84
N ARG A 388 -25.81 11.60 23.16
CA ARG A 388 -26.80 12.58 23.65
C ARG A 388 -27.43 12.12 24.94
#